data_AF-X1L1A0-F1
#
_entry.id   AF-X1L1A0-F1
#
_cell.length_a   1.000
_cell.length_b   1.000
_cell.length_c   1.000
_cell.angle_alpha   90.00
_cell.angle_beta   90.00
_cell.angle_gamma   90.00
#
_symmetry.space_group_name_H-M   'P 1'
#
loop_
_entity.id
_entity.type
_entity.pdbx_description
1 polymer ?
#
loop_
_entity_poly.entity_id
_entity_poly.type
_entity_poly.pdbx_seq_one_letter_code
_entity_poly.pdbx_strand_id
1 'polypeptide(L)'
;MPINNPLGQPLQTFSKAETRDMTLASGDVAYTGYGFKPTALIINTGSWHTSGASWGTAASDKAATCTWQDHAGNVVFSTNIVDVTVEAGKTQRSIVKSYDPDGFTLTWTKVGLPTQTLYLQCLALR
;
A
#
# COMPACT_ATOMS: atom_id res chain seq x y z
N MET A 1 -24.31 -11.92 -15.96
CA MET A 1 -23.44 -12.89 -16.67
C MET A 1 -22.26 -13.19 -15.76
N PRO A 2 -21.94 -14.47 -15.48
CA PRO A 2 -20.67 -14.78 -14.82
C PRO A 2 -19.54 -14.32 -15.73
N ILE A 3 -18.64 -13.49 -15.21
CA ILE A 3 -17.39 -13.18 -15.90
C ILE A 3 -16.58 -14.47 -15.91
N ASN A 4 -16.45 -15.09 -17.08
CA ASN A 4 -15.52 -16.20 -17.26
C ASN A 4 -14.11 -15.63 -17.29
N ASN A 5 -13.22 -16.14 -16.43
CA ASN A 5 -11.80 -15.81 -16.50
C ASN A 5 -11.23 -16.46 -17.79
N PRO A 6 -10.77 -15.66 -18.79
CA PRO A 6 -10.26 -16.20 -20.06
C PRO A 6 -8.96 -17.01 -19.90
N LEU A 7 -8.36 -17.06 -18.71
CA LEU A 7 -7.06 -17.70 -18.45
C LEU A 7 -7.12 -19.11 -17.82
N GLY A 8 -8.31 -19.67 -17.58
CA GLY A 8 -8.46 -21.07 -17.14
C GLY A 8 -7.91 -21.43 -15.75
N GLN A 9 -7.37 -20.46 -15.00
CA GLN A 9 -7.02 -20.57 -13.58
C GLN A 9 -7.90 -19.60 -12.79
N PRO A 10 -8.39 -19.94 -11.59
CA PRO A 10 -9.08 -18.96 -10.76
C PRO A 10 -8.12 -17.81 -10.41
N LEU A 11 -8.58 -16.57 -10.54
CA LEU A 11 -7.84 -15.41 -10.04
C LEU A 11 -7.59 -15.62 -8.54
N GLN A 12 -6.33 -15.67 -8.12
CA GLN A 12 -6.02 -15.83 -6.71
C GLN A 12 -6.01 -14.45 -6.07
N THR A 13 -6.90 -14.24 -5.10
CA THR A 13 -6.98 -13.01 -4.34
C THR A 13 -6.92 -13.31 -2.85
N PHE A 14 -6.12 -12.55 -2.12
CA PHE A 14 -6.11 -12.60 -0.66
C PHE A 14 -6.07 -11.18 -0.10
N SER A 15 -7.02 -10.86 0.77
CA SER A 15 -7.06 -9.57 1.47
C SER A 15 -6.60 -9.73 2.91
N LYS A 16 -5.72 -8.85 3.38
CA LYS A 16 -5.19 -8.85 4.74
C LYS A 16 -5.07 -7.42 5.26
N ALA A 17 -5.41 -7.23 6.52
CA ALA A 17 -5.10 -6.00 7.24
C ALA A 17 -3.68 -6.07 7.78
N GLU A 18 -2.88 -5.06 7.48
CA GLU A 18 -1.52 -4.87 7.97
C GLU A 18 -1.42 -3.53 8.68
N THR A 19 -0.38 -3.36 9.50
CA THR A 19 -0.10 -2.07 10.15
C THR A 19 1.33 -1.62 9.92
N ARG A 20 1.56 -0.32 10.06
CA ARG A 20 2.89 0.28 10.01
C ARG A 20 2.99 1.40 11.04
N ASP A 21 3.87 1.24 12.02
CA ASP A 21 4.17 2.29 13.02
C ASP A 21 5.05 3.38 12.41
N MET A 22 4.50 4.55 12.10
CA MET A 22 5.21 5.65 11.44
C MET A 22 6.43 6.19 12.23
N THR A 23 6.64 5.79 13.49
CA THR A 23 7.86 6.12 14.23
C THR A 23 9.09 5.41 13.67
N LEU A 24 8.93 4.21 13.09
CA LEU A 24 10.04 3.42 12.54
C LEU A 24 10.71 4.11 11.35
N ALA A 25 12.02 3.95 11.24
CA ALA A 25 12.84 4.52 10.17
C ALA A 25 12.42 4.08 8.76
N SER A 26 12.92 4.80 7.75
CA SER A 26 12.87 4.38 6.35
C SER A 26 13.55 3.02 6.17
N GLY A 27 13.05 2.22 5.23
CA GLY A 27 13.60 0.90 4.96
C GLY A 27 12.57 -0.08 4.43
N ASP A 28 13.04 -1.29 4.17
CA ASP A 28 12.23 -2.34 3.58
C ASP A 28 11.46 -3.11 4.65
N VAL A 29 10.19 -3.38 4.36
CA VAL A 29 9.31 -4.17 5.20
C VAL A 29 8.64 -5.25 4.34
N ALA A 30 8.86 -6.50 4.70
CA ALA A 30 8.20 -7.65 4.07
C ALA A 30 6.84 -7.90 4.73
N TYR A 31 5.81 -8.07 3.90
CA TYR A 31 4.46 -8.45 4.28
C TYR A 31 4.21 -9.86 3.75
N THR A 32 4.03 -10.82 4.65
CA THR A 32 3.95 -12.26 4.34
C THR A 32 2.62 -12.88 4.77
N GLY A 33 2.41 -14.17 4.45
CA GLY A 33 1.20 -14.91 4.77
C GLY A 33 0.09 -14.77 3.73
N TYR A 34 0.44 -14.47 2.47
CA TYR A 34 -0.53 -14.38 1.37
C TYR A 34 -0.71 -15.73 0.65
N GLY A 35 0.21 -16.68 0.83
CA GLY A 35 0.15 -18.03 0.26
C GLY A 35 0.54 -18.13 -1.21
N PHE A 36 0.90 -17.01 -1.84
CA PHE A 36 1.33 -16.95 -3.23
C PHE A 36 2.20 -15.72 -3.49
N LYS A 37 2.92 -15.76 -4.63
CA LYS A 37 3.62 -14.60 -5.19
C LYS A 37 2.63 -13.69 -5.91
N PRO A 38 2.33 -12.48 -5.41
CA PRO A 38 1.43 -11.55 -6.08
C PRO A 38 2.01 -11.06 -7.40
N THR A 39 1.14 -10.58 -8.27
CA THR A 39 1.47 -9.87 -9.51
C THR A 39 0.84 -8.49 -9.57
N ALA A 40 -0.06 -8.17 -8.63
CA ALA A 40 -0.63 -6.84 -8.46
C ALA A 40 -1.06 -6.62 -7.01
N LEU A 41 -1.18 -5.36 -6.61
CA LEU A 41 -1.65 -4.93 -5.30
C LEU A 41 -2.70 -3.84 -5.42
N ILE A 42 -3.66 -3.85 -4.51
CA ILE A 42 -4.46 -2.69 -4.14
C ILE A 42 -4.25 -2.47 -2.64
N ILE A 43 -3.87 -1.26 -2.25
CA ILE A 43 -3.67 -0.89 -0.85
C ILE A 43 -4.48 0.36 -0.53
N ASN A 44 -5.45 0.19 0.37
CA ASN A 44 -6.17 1.31 0.96
C ASN A 44 -5.58 1.58 2.33
N THR A 45 -5.18 2.82 2.58
CA THR A 45 -4.39 3.18 3.75
C THR A 45 -4.98 4.40 4.43
N GLY A 46 -4.89 4.44 5.76
CA GLY A 46 -5.17 5.63 6.54
C GLY A 46 -4.73 5.49 7.98
N SER A 47 -4.81 6.59 8.72
CA SER A 47 -4.65 6.62 10.18
C SER A 47 -5.94 7.08 10.84
N TRP A 48 -6.19 6.61 12.08
CA TRP A 48 -7.35 7.06 12.85
C TRP A 48 -7.23 8.55 13.18
N HIS A 49 -8.32 9.30 13.00
CA HIS A 49 -8.49 10.70 13.40
C HIS A 49 -7.63 11.75 12.67
N THR A 50 -7.07 11.44 11.50
CA THR A 50 -6.40 12.46 10.65
C THR A 50 -6.89 12.42 9.22
N SER A 51 -6.59 13.50 8.47
CA SER A 51 -6.91 13.64 7.05
C SER A 51 -6.01 12.78 6.14
N GLY A 52 -5.03 12.05 6.69
CA GLY A 52 -4.06 11.30 5.90
C GLY A 52 -4.61 9.93 5.47
N ALA A 53 -4.95 9.79 4.18
CA ALA A 53 -5.39 8.53 3.58
C ALA A 53 -4.87 8.40 2.14
N SER A 54 -4.70 7.17 1.67
CA SER A 54 -4.30 6.89 0.28
C SER A 54 -4.92 5.60 -0.25
N TRP A 55 -5.26 5.61 -1.54
CA TRP A 55 -5.79 4.47 -2.27
C TRP A 55 -4.87 4.21 -3.46
N GLY A 56 -4.07 3.16 -3.35
CA GLY A 56 -3.02 2.85 -4.30
C GLY A 56 -3.18 1.51 -4.98
N THR A 57 -2.62 1.44 -6.18
CA THR A 57 -2.54 0.21 -6.98
C THR A 57 -1.11 0.03 -7.49
N ALA A 58 -0.67 -1.21 -7.63
CA ALA A 58 0.56 -1.55 -8.33
C ALA A 58 0.36 -2.74 -9.27
N ALA A 59 1.04 -2.66 -10.41
CA ALA A 59 1.06 -3.69 -11.44
C ALA A 59 2.29 -4.61 -11.34
N SER A 60 2.39 -5.61 -12.21
CA SER A 60 3.41 -6.66 -12.16
C SER A 60 4.84 -6.17 -12.40
N ASP A 61 4.99 -5.05 -13.10
CA ASP A 61 6.25 -4.32 -13.29
C ASP A 61 6.66 -3.48 -12.06
N LYS A 62 5.82 -3.48 -11.02
CA LYS A 62 5.94 -2.70 -9.78
C LYS A 62 5.70 -1.20 -9.97
N ALA A 63 5.23 -0.77 -11.14
CA ALA A 63 4.71 0.58 -11.31
C ALA A 63 3.53 0.77 -10.36
N ALA A 64 3.60 1.81 -9.55
CA ALA A 64 2.61 2.10 -8.52
C ALA A 64 2.12 3.53 -8.63
N THR A 65 0.84 3.70 -8.31
CA THR A 65 0.21 5.01 -8.23
C THR A 65 -0.79 5.01 -7.10
N CYS A 66 -0.96 6.14 -6.43
CA CYS A 66 -2.06 6.33 -5.51
C CYS A 66 -2.67 7.71 -5.67
N THR A 67 -3.96 7.75 -5.37
CA THR A 67 -4.66 8.97 -5.01
C THR A 67 -4.63 9.08 -3.50
N TRP A 68 -4.28 10.24 -2.96
CA TRP A 68 -4.18 10.45 -1.52
C TRP A 68 -4.80 11.77 -1.11
N GLN A 69 -5.31 11.81 0.12
CA GLN A 69 -5.81 13.01 0.76
C GLN A 69 -4.68 13.63 1.59
N ASP A 70 -4.41 14.92 1.34
CA ASP A 70 -3.43 15.67 2.11
C ASP A 70 -3.97 16.14 3.47
N HIS A 71 -3.08 16.67 4.31
CA HIS A 71 -3.46 17.17 5.64
C HIS A 71 -4.47 18.33 5.60
N ALA A 72 -4.58 19.04 4.47
CA ALA A 72 -5.54 20.13 4.24
C ALA A 72 -6.86 19.64 3.61
N GLY A 73 -6.98 18.33 3.34
CA GLY A 73 -8.18 17.71 2.78
C GLY A 73 -8.22 17.66 1.24
N ASN A 74 -7.19 18.13 0.53
CA ASN A 74 -7.12 18.06 -0.93
C ASN A 74 -6.82 16.64 -1.39
N VAL A 75 -7.31 16.28 -2.58
CA VAL A 75 -7.02 14.99 -3.21
C VAL A 75 -5.96 15.17 -4.28
N VAL A 76 -4.86 14.42 -4.17
CA VAL A 76 -3.64 14.57 -4.97
C VAL A 76 -3.19 13.21 -5.52
N PHE A 77 -2.41 13.22 -6.59
CA PHE A 77 -1.83 12.02 -7.20
C PHE A 77 -0.35 11.85 -6.84
N SER A 78 0.11 10.60 -6.69
CA SER A 78 1.49 10.25 -6.37
C SER A 78 1.89 8.96 -7.08
N THR A 79 3.18 8.80 -7.41
CA THR A 79 3.74 7.57 -8.00
C THR A 79 4.17 6.54 -6.93
N ASN A 80 3.67 6.70 -5.70
CA ASN A 80 3.85 5.75 -4.61
C ASN A 80 2.62 4.82 -4.54
N ILE A 81 2.75 3.64 -3.93
CA ILE A 81 1.59 2.79 -3.63
C ILE A 81 0.87 3.25 -2.36
N VAL A 82 1.59 3.88 -1.43
CA VAL A 82 1.05 4.53 -0.24
C VAL A 82 1.68 5.91 -0.12
N ASP A 83 0.88 6.92 0.19
CA ASP A 83 1.35 8.27 0.50
C ASP A 83 0.43 8.90 1.55
N VAL A 84 0.89 8.97 2.79
CA VAL A 84 0.08 9.44 3.91
C VAL A 84 0.81 10.56 4.65
N THR A 85 0.20 11.74 4.62
CA THR A 85 0.65 12.91 5.36
C THR A 85 -0.32 13.16 6.51
N VAL A 86 0.15 12.92 7.74
CA VAL A 86 -0.67 13.09 8.95
C VAL A 86 -0.67 14.52 9.49
N GLU A 87 0.34 15.30 9.11
CA GLU A 87 0.52 16.72 9.42
C GLU A 87 1.49 17.31 8.39
N ALA A 88 1.49 18.63 8.21
CA ALA A 88 2.43 19.32 7.33
C ALA A 88 3.89 18.87 7.62
N GLY A 89 4.57 18.35 6.58
CA GLY A 89 5.95 17.88 6.68
C GLY A 89 6.15 16.55 7.43
N LYS A 90 5.08 15.87 7.85
CA LYS A 90 5.12 14.56 8.53
C LYS A 90 4.42 13.51 7.66
N THR A 91 5.22 12.80 6.86
CA THR A 91 4.73 11.90 5.81
C THR A 91 5.39 10.52 5.92
N GLN A 92 4.61 9.47 5.63
CA GLN A 92 5.15 8.19 5.20
C GLN A 92 4.63 7.83 3.82
N ARG A 93 5.53 7.34 2.98
CA ARG A 93 5.23 6.85 1.64
C ARG A 93 5.96 5.56 1.36
N SER A 94 5.45 4.76 0.44
CA SER A 94 6.11 3.53 0.04
C SER A 94 5.97 3.22 -1.44
N ILE A 95 6.92 2.45 -1.94
CA ILE A 95 6.92 1.83 -3.28
C ILE A 95 6.99 0.31 -3.14
N VAL A 96 6.53 -0.40 -4.16
CA VAL A 96 6.66 -1.87 -4.22
C VAL A 96 8.10 -2.22 -4.62
N LYS A 97 8.85 -2.81 -3.71
CA LYS A 97 10.22 -3.27 -3.98
C LYS A 97 10.21 -4.58 -4.74
N SER A 98 9.46 -5.55 -4.23
CA SER A 98 9.38 -6.90 -4.79
C SER A 98 8.03 -7.56 -4.51
N TYR A 99 7.67 -8.47 -5.40
CA TYR A 99 6.71 -9.53 -5.15
C TYR A 99 7.49 -10.78 -4.77
N ASP A 100 7.16 -11.33 -3.60
CA ASP A 100 7.89 -12.41 -2.95
C ASP A 100 7.02 -13.68 -2.95
N PRO A 101 7.58 -14.90 -2.81
CA PRO A 101 6.81 -16.14 -2.91
C PRO A 101 5.55 -16.26 -2.03
N ASP A 102 5.50 -15.52 -0.92
CA ASP A 102 4.41 -15.53 0.07
C ASP A 102 3.88 -14.12 0.40
N GLY A 103 4.06 -13.15 -0.51
CA GLY A 103 3.62 -11.78 -0.30
C GLY A 103 4.45 -10.75 -1.05
N PHE A 104 4.82 -9.66 -0.39
CA PHE A 104 5.50 -8.54 -1.04
C PHE A 104 6.34 -7.75 -0.05
N THR A 105 7.30 -7.00 -0.58
CA THR A 105 8.12 -6.07 0.19
C THR A 105 7.87 -4.64 -0.27
N LEU A 106 7.60 -3.75 0.69
CA LEU A 106 7.51 -2.31 0.46
C LEU A 106 8.76 -1.60 0.97
N THR A 107 9.30 -0.67 0.18
CA THR A 107 10.33 0.26 0.65
C THR A 107 9.65 1.51 1.18
N TRP A 108 9.75 1.75 2.48
CA TRP A 108 9.18 2.91 3.16
C TRP A 108 10.15 4.07 3.21
N THR A 109 9.66 5.28 2.91
CA THR A 109 10.36 6.53 3.13
C THR A 109 9.59 7.36 4.16
N LYS A 110 10.29 7.72 5.24
CA LYS A 110 9.80 8.61 6.29
C LYS A 110 10.30 10.03 6.06
N VAL A 111 9.41 11.02 6.20
CA VAL A 111 9.73 12.45 6.19
C VAL A 111 9.23 13.07 7.50
N GLY A 112 10.09 13.84 8.16
CA GLY A 112 9.78 14.42 9.46
C GLY A 112 9.64 13.39 10.57
N LEU A 113 8.81 13.70 11.58
CA LEU A 113 8.57 12.87 12.76
C LEU A 113 7.08 12.50 12.94
N PRO A 114 6.44 11.77 11.99
CA PRO A 114 5.13 11.18 12.23
C PRO A 114 5.19 10.12 13.36
N THR A 115 4.15 10.08 14.20
CA THR A 115 4.08 9.23 15.41
C THR A 115 2.81 8.38 15.51
N GLN A 116 2.21 8.02 14.38
CA GLN A 116 0.93 7.29 14.33
C GLN A 116 1.09 5.89 13.74
N THR A 117 0.06 5.07 13.89
CA THR A 117 -0.05 3.78 13.19
C THR A 117 -0.85 3.97 11.91
N LEU A 118 -0.27 3.58 10.78
CA LEU A 118 -1.01 3.38 9.54
C LEU A 118 -1.66 2.01 9.54
N TYR A 119 -2.89 1.96 9.05
CA TYR A 119 -3.63 0.74 8.78
C TYR A 119 -3.70 0.56 7.28
N LEU A 120 -3.25 -0.60 6.80
CA LEU A 120 -3.22 -0.95 5.40
C LEU A 120 -4.20 -2.09 5.18
N GLN A 121 -5.24 -1.84 4.38
CA GLN A 121 -6.04 -2.92 3.80
C GLN A 121 -5.42 -3.32 2.47
N CYS A 122 -4.69 -4.42 2.49
CA CYS A 122 -3.97 -4.95 1.33
C CYS A 122 -4.84 -6.00 0.64
N LEU A 123 -5.00 -5.89 -0.68
CA LEU A 123 -5.53 -6.93 -1.54
C LEU A 123 -4.43 -7.32 -2.53
N ALA A 124 -3.93 -8.54 -2.39
CA ALA A 124 -2.97 -9.14 -3.30
C ALA A 124 -3.71 -9.95 -4.37
N LEU A 125 -3.24 -9.86 -5.61
CA LEU A 125 -3.79 -10.58 -6.76
C LEU A 125 -2.70 -11.36 -7.48
N ARG A 126 -3.05 -12.52 -8.04
CA ARG A 126 -2.23 -13.32 -8.95
C ARG A 126 -3.04 -13.92 -10.08
#